data_AF-A0A7W9FYI3-F1
#
_entry.id   AF-A0A7W9FYI3-F1
#
_cell.length_a   1.000
_cell.length_b   1.000
_cell.length_c   1.000
_cell.angle_alpha   90.00
_cell.angle_beta   90.00
_cell.angle_gamma   90.00
#
_symmetry.space_group_name_H-M   'P 1'
#
loop_
_entity.id
_entity.type
_entity.pdbx_description
1 polymer ?
#
loop_
_entity_poly.entity_id
_entity_poly.type
_entity_poly.pdbx_seq_one_letter_code
_entity_poly.pdbx_strand_id
1 'polypeptide(L)'
;MRVLLLVPAATLLLSSAAARAEVVEYACKVRATGQTQDVKVEVELTVPTDAQVGKEMAIGWHGTYVAGSELRAPATGLEDDLNLYAYAGISGIEKLTSATGVAAIGPIIPDAPVPLPATTVNLKTTSKNPGTGTVHAASINFGSSASDRAIECEVKNEDARTEYPLAITGTGETTSPSPSETDTKTKTPAGAADTGGGGEAGPDGRVLVGVGSLLVLASATGLVLRRRRVVAGL
;
A
#
# COMPACT_ATOMS: atom_id res chain seq x y z
N MET A 1 -15.49 -36.50 -50.37
CA MET A 1 -15.82 -35.22 -49.71
C MET A 1 -15.03 -35.14 -48.41
N ARG A 2 -13.95 -34.34 -48.36
CA ARG A 2 -13.14 -34.12 -47.16
C ARG A 2 -13.56 -32.79 -46.55
N VAL A 3 -14.21 -32.84 -45.40
CA VAL A 3 -14.63 -31.66 -44.64
C VAL A 3 -13.44 -31.25 -43.76
N LEU A 4 -12.81 -30.13 -44.11
CA LEU A 4 -11.77 -29.48 -43.30
C LEU A 4 -12.46 -28.68 -42.20
N LEU A 5 -12.31 -29.13 -40.95
CA LEU A 5 -12.70 -28.40 -39.74
C LEU A 5 -11.69 -27.27 -39.49
N LEU A 6 -12.11 -26.04 -39.78
CA LEU A 6 -11.43 -24.81 -39.37
C LEU A 6 -11.76 -24.54 -37.90
N VAL A 7 -10.77 -24.72 -37.01
CA VAL A 7 -10.85 -24.29 -35.61
C VAL A 7 -10.47 -22.80 -35.56
N PRO A 8 -11.33 -21.90 -35.05
CA PRO A 8 -10.98 -20.50 -34.92
C PRO A 8 -10.05 -20.34 -33.70
N ALA A 9 -8.85 -19.83 -33.93
CA ALA A 9 -7.95 -19.38 -32.89
C ALA A 9 -8.55 -18.11 -32.25
N ALA A 10 -9.15 -18.24 -31.07
CA ALA A 10 -9.59 -17.11 -30.28
C ALA A 10 -8.37 -16.43 -29.64
N THR A 11 -7.96 -15.29 -30.19
CA THR A 11 -6.91 -14.43 -29.63
C THR A 11 -7.43 -13.79 -28.34
N LEU A 12 -7.01 -14.31 -27.19
CA LEU A 12 -7.18 -13.66 -25.88
C LEU A 12 -6.29 -12.42 -25.84
N LEU A 13 -6.88 -11.25 -26.07
CA LEU A 13 -6.27 -9.97 -25.73
C LEU A 13 -6.21 -9.87 -24.20
N LEU A 14 -5.08 -10.24 -23.59
CA LEU A 14 -4.82 -9.88 -22.20
C LEU A 14 -4.65 -8.36 -22.13
N SER A 15 -5.73 -7.67 -21.78
CA SER A 15 -5.69 -6.27 -21.41
C SER A 15 -4.84 -6.13 -20.15
N SER A 16 -3.63 -5.59 -20.29
CA SER A 16 -2.89 -5.04 -19.16
C SER A 16 -3.81 -4.04 -18.45
N ALA A 17 -4.11 -4.30 -17.18
CA ALA A 17 -4.90 -3.38 -16.38
C ALA A 17 -4.16 -2.04 -16.33
N ALA A 18 -4.66 -1.03 -17.03
CA ALA A 18 -4.13 0.32 -16.94
C ALA A 18 -4.20 0.75 -15.46
N ALA A 19 -3.05 1.12 -14.90
CA ALA A 19 -2.97 1.62 -13.54
C ALA A 19 -3.86 2.86 -13.45
N ARG A 20 -4.89 2.80 -12.59
CA ARG A 20 -5.69 3.99 -12.30
C ARG A 20 -4.91 4.86 -11.34
N ALA A 21 -4.77 6.14 -11.69
CA ALA A 21 -4.28 7.13 -10.77
C ALA A 21 -5.24 7.27 -9.59
N GLU A 22 -4.68 7.28 -8.38
CA GLU A 22 -5.42 7.48 -7.14
C GLU A 22 -4.92 8.75 -6.45
N VAL A 23 -5.82 9.53 -5.85
CA VAL A 23 -5.45 10.68 -5.04
C VAL A 23 -5.02 10.23 -3.64
N VAL A 24 -3.73 10.37 -3.35
CA VAL A 24 -3.14 10.13 -2.03
C VAL A 24 -2.91 11.47 -1.32
N GLU A 25 -3.35 11.58 -0.07
CA GLU A 25 -3.15 12.75 0.77
C GLU A 25 -1.93 12.56 1.66
N TYR A 26 -1.05 13.56 1.69
CA TYR A 26 0.20 13.54 2.42
C TYR A 26 0.28 14.69 3.42
N ALA A 27 0.88 14.44 4.59
CA ALA A 27 1.37 15.47 5.51
C ALA A 27 2.89 15.59 5.33
N CYS A 28 3.33 16.67 4.69
CA CYS A 28 4.75 16.93 4.41
C CYS A 28 5.36 17.89 5.43
N LYS A 29 6.33 17.41 6.22
CA LYS A 29 7.09 18.21 7.19
C LYS A 29 8.44 18.62 6.60
N VAL A 30 8.66 19.93 6.48
CA VAL A 30 9.93 20.53 6.07
C VAL A 30 10.84 20.61 7.29
N ARG A 31 11.98 19.93 7.29
CA ARG A 31 12.87 19.86 8.45
C ARG A 31 13.50 21.19 8.82
N ALA A 32 13.93 21.96 7.81
CA ALA A 32 14.63 23.22 8.02
C ALA A 32 13.78 24.28 8.74
N THR A 33 12.47 24.32 8.45
CA THR A 33 11.54 25.31 9.02
C THR A 33 10.61 24.74 10.08
N GLY A 34 10.46 23.41 10.14
CA GLY A 34 9.46 22.74 10.96
C GLY A 34 8.02 22.86 10.43
N GLN A 35 7.81 23.50 9.29
CA GLN A 35 6.49 23.71 8.69
C GLN A 35 5.91 22.38 8.18
N THR A 36 4.61 22.17 8.40
CA THR A 36 3.84 21.07 7.81
C THR A 36 2.91 21.60 6.72
N GLN A 37 2.82 20.89 5.61
CA GLN A 37 1.93 21.17 4.48
C GLN A 37 1.10 19.93 4.17
N ASP A 38 -0.20 20.11 3.95
CA ASP A 38 -1.05 19.05 3.42
C ASP A 38 -0.99 19.08 1.89
N VAL A 39 -0.67 17.94 1.28
CA VAL A 39 -0.38 17.80 -0.14
C VAL A 39 -1.25 16.69 -0.70
N LYS A 40 -1.71 16.83 -1.95
CA LYS A 40 -2.44 15.77 -2.65
C LYS A 40 -1.72 15.41 -3.94
N VAL A 41 -1.48 14.11 -4.14
CA VAL A 41 -0.78 13.59 -5.31
C VAL A 41 -1.66 12.52 -5.95
N GLU A 42 -1.94 12.66 -7.25
CA GLU A 42 -2.42 11.58 -8.09
C GLU A 42 -1.25 10.61 -8.34
N VAL A 43 -1.30 9.46 -7.69
CA VAL A 43 -0.28 8.41 -7.75
C VAL A 43 -0.75 7.29 -8.68
N GLU A 44 0.11 6.92 -9.62
CA GLU A 44 -0.03 5.76 -10.48
C GLU A 44 1.02 4.70 -10.10
N LEU A 45 0.55 3.48 -9.83
CA LEU A 45 1.41 2.33 -9.54
C LEU A 45 1.30 1.25 -10.63
N THR A 46 2.44 0.86 -11.17
CA THR A 46 2.56 -0.24 -12.15
C THR A 46 3.19 -1.45 -11.48
N VAL A 47 2.36 -2.44 -11.10
CA VAL A 47 2.80 -3.67 -10.42
C VAL A 47 3.20 -4.74 -11.45
N PRO A 48 4.36 -5.42 -11.28
CA PRO A 48 4.80 -6.45 -12.21
C PRO A 48 3.91 -7.70 -12.14
N THR A 49 3.65 -8.31 -13.30
CA THR A 49 2.83 -9.53 -13.40
C THR A 49 3.64 -10.82 -13.42
N ASP A 50 4.97 -10.73 -13.50
CA ASP A 50 5.91 -11.85 -13.66
C ASP A 50 6.92 -11.95 -12.52
N ALA A 51 6.56 -11.43 -11.34
CA ALA A 51 7.40 -11.47 -10.16
C ALA A 51 7.70 -12.91 -9.71
N GLN A 52 8.96 -13.16 -9.37
CA GLN A 52 9.50 -14.48 -9.05
C GLN A 52 10.33 -14.43 -7.78
N VAL A 53 10.32 -15.53 -7.03
CA VAL A 53 11.16 -15.69 -5.84
C VAL A 53 12.64 -15.50 -6.19
N GLY A 54 13.33 -14.70 -5.39
CA GLY A 54 14.76 -14.46 -5.51
C GLY A 54 15.17 -13.53 -6.66
N LYS A 55 14.23 -13.02 -7.45
CA LYS A 55 14.50 -12.03 -8.50
C LYS A 55 14.10 -10.63 -8.04
N GLU A 56 14.94 -9.64 -8.36
CA GLU A 56 14.56 -8.23 -8.17
C GLU A 56 13.37 -7.92 -9.08
N MET A 57 12.35 -7.30 -8.49
CA MET A 57 11.18 -6.81 -9.20
C MET A 57 11.09 -5.29 -9.04
N ALA A 58 10.49 -4.63 -10.02
CA ALA A 58 10.28 -3.18 -10.01
C ALA A 58 8.77 -2.88 -10.06
N ILE A 59 8.32 -2.06 -9.11
CA ILE A 59 7.00 -1.42 -9.14
C ILE A 59 7.22 -0.02 -9.69
N GLY A 60 6.56 0.33 -10.79
CA GLY A 60 6.61 1.70 -11.32
C GLY A 60 5.79 2.63 -10.45
N TRP A 61 6.35 3.78 -10.06
CA TRP A 61 5.63 4.86 -9.38
C TRP A 61 5.69 6.13 -10.22
N HIS A 62 4.56 6.79 -10.38
CA HIS A 62 4.48 8.12 -10.98
C HIS A 62 3.50 8.96 -10.19
N GLY A 63 3.81 10.25 -10.02
CA GLY A 63 3.02 11.17 -9.21
C GLY A 63 2.83 12.50 -9.91
N THR A 64 1.62 13.04 -9.84
CA THR A 64 1.32 14.41 -10.25
C THR A 64 0.54 15.11 -9.14
N TYR A 65 0.80 16.39 -8.88
CA TYR A 65 0.00 17.09 -7.86
C TYR A 65 -1.42 17.30 -8.33
N VAL A 66 -2.36 17.19 -7.40
CA VAL A 66 -3.70 17.77 -7.58
C VAL A 66 -3.57 19.28 -7.52
N ALA A 67 -4.15 19.99 -8.49
CA ALA A 67 -4.07 21.44 -8.59
C ALA A 67 -4.49 22.14 -7.28
N GLY A 68 -3.65 23.07 -6.81
CA GLY A 68 -3.86 23.84 -5.59
C GLY A 68 -3.51 23.11 -4.29
N SER A 69 -3.00 21.87 -4.38
CA SER A 69 -2.51 21.08 -3.24
C SER A 69 -1.04 20.69 -3.41
N GLU A 70 -0.27 21.52 -4.11
CA GLU A 70 1.14 21.27 -4.37
C GLU A 70 2.00 21.50 -3.12
N LEU A 71 3.04 20.67 -2.95
CA LEU A 71 4.10 20.93 -1.97
C LEU A 71 4.88 22.17 -2.38
N ARG A 72 4.91 23.21 -1.55
CA ARG A 72 5.70 24.43 -1.82
C ARG A 72 7.03 24.39 -1.10
N ALA A 73 8.09 24.77 -1.81
CA ALA A 73 9.40 24.98 -1.21
C ALA A 73 9.35 26.17 -0.23
N PRO A 74 9.96 26.09 0.96
CA PRO A 74 10.14 27.25 1.82
C PRO A 74 11.04 28.29 1.14
N ALA A 75 10.93 29.56 1.56
CA ALA A 75 11.77 30.64 1.06
C ALA A 75 13.28 30.40 1.24
N THR A 76 13.68 29.61 2.26
CA THR A 76 15.08 29.28 2.57
C THR A 76 15.21 27.90 3.20
N GLY A 77 16.39 27.30 3.14
CA GLY A 77 16.74 26.11 3.91
C GLY A 77 16.49 24.77 3.21
N LEU A 78 16.15 24.78 1.92
CA LEU A 78 16.28 23.62 1.06
C LEU A 78 17.52 23.77 0.17
N GLU A 79 18.18 22.65 -0.08
CA GLU A 79 19.28 22.56 -1.05
C GLU A 79 18.71 22.44 -2.47
N ASP A 80 19.52 22.80 -3.47
CA ASP A 80 19.10 22.78 -4.87
C ASP A 80 19.06 21.37 -5.49
N ASP A 81 19.85 20.44 -4.94
CA ASP A 81 20.08 19.09 -5.48
C ASP A 81 19.36 17.99 -4.68
N LEU A 82 18.04 18.12 -4.52
CA LEU A 82 17.24 17.10 -3.85
C LEU A 82 16.86 15.96 -4.81
N ASN A 83 16.72 14.76 -4.25
CA ASN A 83 16.07 13.64 -4.89
C ASN A 83 14.73 13.35 -4.22
N LEU A 84 13.81 12.77 -5.00
CA LEU A 84 12.61 12.13 -4.47
C LEU A 84 12.91 10.66 -4.14
N TYR A 85 12.54 10.25 -2.93
CA TYR A 85 12.54 8.86 -2.47
C TYR A 85 11.09 8.40 -2.31
N ALA A 86 10.65 7.52 -3.21
CA ALA A 86 9.30 6.95 -3.19
C ALA A 86 9.31 5.57 -2.55
N TYR A 87 8.20 5.26 -1.88
CA TYR A 87 7.98 4.00 -1.19
C TYR A 87 6.62 3.42 -1.60
N ALA A 88 6.56 2.11 -1.74
CA ALA A 88 5.32 1.36 -1.82
C ALA A 88 5.26 0.38 -0.64
N GLY A 89 4.09 0.29 -0.01
CA GLY A 89 3.80 -0.71 1.01
C GLY A 89 3.37 -2.02 0.37
N ILE A 90 3.79 -3.14 0.94
CA ILE A 90 3.44 -4.48 0.47
C ILE A 90 2.86 -5.28 1.64
N SER A 91 1.72 -5.92 1.42
CA SER A 91 0.99 -6.71 2.42
C SER A 91 0.66 -8.10 1.90
N GLY A 92 0.44 -9.06 2.80
CA GLY A 92 0.01 -10.43 2.46
C GLY A 92 1.13 -11.40 2.03
N ILE A 93 2.36 -10.93 1.81
CA ILE A 93 3.50 -11.77 1.43
C ILE A 93 4.50 -11.83 2.58
N GLU A 94 4.89 -13.05 2.99
CA GLU A 94 5.77 -13.25 4.14
C GLU A 94 7.10 -12.50 3.98
N LYS A 95 7.45 -11.68 4.98
CA LYS A 95 8.71 -10.92 5.07
C LYS A 95 8.97 -9.93 3.91
N LEU A 96 7.93 -9.57 3.15
CA LEU A 96 8.00 -8.54 2.11
C LEU A 96 7.06 -7.40 2.49
N THR A 97 7.62 -6.27 2.94
CA THR A 97 6.81 -5.15 3.47
C THR A 97 6.86 -3.90 2.60
N SER A 98 7.85 -3.76 1.72
CA SER A 98 8.03 -2.53 0.96
C SER A 98 8.88 -2.68 -0.29
N ALA A 99 8.73 -1.71 -1.21
CA ALA A 99 9.65 -1.41 -2.29
C ALA A 99 10.05 0.06 -2.25
N THR A 100 11.28 0.37 -2.68
CA THR A 100 11.83 1.73 -2.60
C THR A 100 12.51 2.14 -3.89
N GLY A 101 12.36 3.40 -4.29
CA GLY A 101 13.03 3.94 -5.47
C GLY A 101 13.45 5.39 -5.26
N VAL A 102 14.34 5.85 -6.14
CA VAL A 102 14.88 7.21 -6.12
C VAL A 102 14.83 7.80 -7.52
N ALA A 103 14.52 9.09 -7.61
CA ALA A 103 14.65 9.86 -8.82
C ALA A 103 15.10 11.29 -8.52
N ALA A 104 15.93 11.84 -9.40
CA ALA A 104 16.26 13.25 -9.37
C ALA A 104 15.00 14.07 -9.64
N ILE A 105 14.90 15.22 -8.98
CA ILE A 105 13.88 16.22 -9.27
C ILE A 105 14.53 17.46 -9.88
N GLY A 106 13.70 18.30 -10.51
CA GLY A 106 14.17 19.57 -11.06
C GLY A 106 14.65 20.54 -9.97
N PRO A 107 15.20 21.69 -10.36
CA PRO A 107 15.69 22.69 -9.42
C PRO A 107 14.58 23.16 -8.47
N ILE A 108 14.95 23.35 -7.21
CA ILE A 108 14.05 23.90 -6.19
C ILE A 108 14.05 25.43 -6.31
N ILE A 109 12.86 26.01 -6.50
CA ILE A 109 12.69 27.46 -6.54
C ILE A 109 11.95 27.88 -5.26
N PRO A 110 12.48 28.84 -4.47
CA PRO A 110 11.81 29.36 -3.28
C PRO A 110 10.35 29.77 -3.55
N ASP A 111 9.45 29.40 -2.63
CA ASP A 111 8.00 29.65 -2.67
C ASP A 111 7.24 29.04 -3.88
N ALA A 112 7.93 28.32 -4.75
CA ALA A 112 7.35 27.59 -5.87
C ALA A 112 7.00 26.14 -5.50
N PRO A 113 6.15 25.47 -6.29
CA PRO A 113 5.94 24.02 -6.16
C PRO A 113 7.26 23.24 -6.31
N VAL A 114 7.51 22.29 -5.40
CA VAL A 114 8.62 21.33 -5.51
C VAL A 114 8.34 20.38 -6.67
N PRO A 115 9.20 20.29 -7.70
CA PRO A 115 8.93 19.44 -8.85
C PRO A 115 8.88 17.96 -8.46
N LEU A 116 7.96 17.21 -9.07
CA LEU A 116 7.96 15.75 -9.04
C LEU A 116 8.73 15.21 -10.26
N PRO A 117 9.25 13.96 -10.19
CA PRO A 117 9.90 13.33 -11.34
C PRO A 117 8.99 13.28 -12.56
N ALA A 118 9.49 13.72 -13.71
CA ALA A 118 8.75 13.65 -14.98
C ALA A 118 8.72 12.22 -15.58
N THR A 119 9.50 11.30 -15.02
CA THR A 119 9.58 9.90 -15.43
C THR A 119 9.15 8.97 -14.30
N THR A 120 8.72 7.77 -14.65
CA THR A 120 8.39 6.73 -13.68
C THR A 120 9.61 6.38 -12.82
N VAL A 121 9.40 6.37 -11.51
CA VAL A 121 10.38 5.93 -10.51
C VAL A 121 10.26 4.42 -10.33
N ASN A 122 11.35 3.69 -10.53
CA ASN A 122 11.36 2.24 -10.34
C ASN A 122 11.60 1.90 -8.87
N LEU A 123 10.55 1.46 -8.17
CA LEU A 123 10.62 1.00 -6.79
C LEU A 123 11.06 -0.46 -6.76
N LYS A 124 12.26 -0.71 -6.23
CA LYS A 124 12.88 -2.04 -6.25
C LYS A 124 12.58 -2.80 -4.97
N THR A 125 12.37 -4.11 -5.11
CA THR A 125 12.27 -5.05 -3.99
C THR A 125 12.58 -6.48 -4.44
N THR A 126 12.84 -7.38 -3.50
CA THR A 126 13.11 -8.81 -3.76
C THR A 126 12.46 -9.65 -2.67
N SER A 127 11.60 -10.59 -3.06
CA SER A 127 11.03 -11.56 -2.12
C SER A 127 11.80 -12.87 -2.10
N LYS A 128 11.93 -13.45 -0.91
CA LYS A 128 12.45 -14.82 -0.72
C LYS A 128 11.34 -15.87 -0.62
N ASN A 129 10.09 -15.44 -0.56
CA ASN A 129 8.93 -16.30 -0.35
C ASN A 129 7.94 -16.12 -1.52
N PRO A 130 7.36 -17.20 -2.05
CA PRO A 130 6.22 -17.09 -2.93
C PRO A 130 5.01 -16.58 -2.13
N GLY A 131 4.01 -16.07 -2.82
CA GLY A 131 2.79 -15.61 -2.16
C GLY A 131 1.96 -14.69 -3.02
N THR A 132 0.75 -14.43 -2.55
CA THR A 132 -0.14 -13.41 -3.12
C THR A 132 -0.38 -12.34 -2.07
N GLY A 133 -0.47 -11.10 -2.51
CA GLY A 133 -0.63 -9.96 -1.64
C GLY A 133 -1.03 -8.73 -2.41
N THR A 134 -0.84 -7.57 -1.79
CA THR A 134 -1.20 -6.28 -2.39
C THR A 134 -0.08 -5.27 -2.23
N VAL A 135 -0.07 -4.30 -3.13
CA VAL A 135 0.82 -3.15 -3.18
C VAL A 135 -0.04 -1.90 -3.08
N HIS A 136 0.40 -0.92 -2.29
CA HIS A 136 -0.24 0.39 -2.22
C HIS A 136 0.81 1.50 -2.13
N ALA A 137 0.39 2.73 -2.43
CA ALA A 137 1.24 3.91 -2.30
C ALA A 137 1.61 4.14 -0.82
N ALA A 138 2.86 4.46 -0.53
CA ALA A 138 3.32 4.80 0.81
C ALA A 138 3.95 6.21 0.83
N SER A 139 4.80 6.46 1.82
CA SER A 139 5.48 7.75 2.01
C SER A 139 6.26 8.18 0.77
N ILE A 140 6.42 9.49 0.61
CA ILE A 140 7.39 10.08 -0.32
C ILE A 140 8.27 11.06 0.47
N ASN A 141 9.56 11.11 0.18
CA ASN A 141 10.48 11.97 0.91
C ASN A 141 11.40 12.71 -0.07
N PHE A 142 11.88 13.88 0.33
CA PHE A 142 12.80 14.68 -0.47
C PHE A 142 14.07 14.93 0.32
N GLY A 143 15.23 14.71 -0.28
CA GLY A 143 16.51 14.79 0.43
C GLY A 143 17.71 14.58 -0.46
N SER A 144 18.90 14.83 0.08
CA SER A 144 20.17 14.49 -0.55
C SER A 144 20.39 12.97 -0.59
N SER A 145 19.84 12.26 0.41
CA SER A 145 19.85 10.81 0.56
C SER A 145 18.56 10.29 1.22
N ALA A 146 18.32 8.98 1.17
CA ALA A 146 17.15 8.37 1.81
C ALA A 146 17.11 8.56 3.35
N SER A 147 18.29 8.75 3.96
CA SER A 147 18.46 8.97 5.41
C SER A 147 18.52 10.46 5.76
N ASP A 148 18.96 11.30 4.83
CA ASP A 148 19.07 12.75 4.99
C ASP A 148 17.90 13.44 4.27
N ARG A 149 16.74 13.34 4.90
CA ARG A 149 15.46 13.84 4.37
C ARG A 149 15.26 15.29 4.75
N ALA A 150 15.25 16.19 3.78
CA ALA A 150 14.91 17.60 3.96
C ALA A 150 13.39 17.81 4.13
N ILE A 151 12.57 17.00 3.45
CA ILE A 151 11.11 17.00 3.56
C ILE A 151 10.62 15.56 3.74
N GLU A 152 9.81 15.34 4.77
CA GLU A 152 9.22 14.03 5.06
C GLU A 152 7.72 14.06 4.81
N CYS A 153 7.20 13.24 3.90
CA CYS A 153 5.76 13.18 3.62
C CYS A 153 5.18 11.81 3.99
N GLU A 154 4.27 11.83 4.96
CA GLU A 154 3.55 10.65 5.43
C GLU A 154 2.12 10.63 4.88
N VAL A 155 1.58 9.45 4.59
CA VAL A 155 0.22 9.31 4.06
C VAL A 155 -0.80 9.59 5.17
N LYS A 156 -1.83 10.40 4.88
CA LYS A 156 -2.92 10.72 5.83
C LYS A 156 -4.13 9.82 5.66
N ASN A 157 -4.46 9.45 4.43
CA ASN A 157 -5.66 8.68 4.08
C ASN A 157 -5.36 7.19 3.91
N GLU A 158 -4.71 6.58 4.90
CA GLU A 158 -4.19 5.21 4.80
C GLU A 158 -5.25 4.16 4.44
N ASP A 159 -6.43 4.27 5.04
CA ASP A 159 -7.54 3.34 4.85
C ASP A 159 -8.25 3.49 3.50
N ALA A 160 -7.97 4.58 2.77
CA ALA A 160 -8.61 4.89 1.49
C ALA A 160 -7.75 4.50 0.28
N ARG A 161 -6.57 3.90 0.52
CA ARG A 161 -5.62 3.55 -0.54
C ARG A 161 -6.13 2.42 -1.44
N THR A 162 -5.80 2.52 -2.72
CA THR A 162 -6.01 1.45 -3.70
C THR A 162 -4.96 0.38 -3.48
N GLU A 163 -5.46 -0.85 -3.32
CA GLU A 163 -4.65 -2.04 -3.18
C GLU A 163 -4.53 -2.73 -4.55
N TYR A 164 -3.31 -2.79 -5.09
CA TYR A 164 -3.00 -3.43 -6.37
C TYR A 164 -2.51 -4.87 -6.12
N PRO A 165 -3.07 -5.89 -6.80
CA PRO A 165 -2.67 -7.27 -6.56
C PRO A 165 -1.23 -7.52 -7.00
N LEU A 166 -0.48 -8.25 -6.17
CA LEU A 166 0.87 -8.75 -6.47
C LEU A 166 0.92 -10.26 -6.24
N ALA A 167 1.43 -10.99 -7.22
CA ALA A 167 1.67 -12.42 -7.13
C ALA A 167 3.15 -12.72 -7.36
N ILE A 168 3.77 -13.46 -6.44
CA ILE A 168 5.15 -13.91 -6.54
C ILE A 168 5.16 -15.42 -6.70
N THR A 169 5.60 -15.87 -7.86
CA THR A 169 5.65 -17.29 -8.21
C THR A 169 6.92 -17.95 -7.68
N GLY A 170 6.79 -19.16 -7.14
CA GLY A 170 7.91 -19.99 -6.72
C GLY A 170 8.64 -20.61 -7.91
N THR A 171 9.91 -20.99 -7.73
CA THR A 171 10.67 -21.75 -8.72
C THR A 171 10.01 -23.12 -8.94
N GLY A 172 9.29 -23.27 -10.06
CA GLY A 172 8.65 -24.53 -10.47
C GLY A 172 7.13 -24.53 -10.45
N GLU A 173 6.47 -23.49 -9.92
CA GLU A 173 5.02 -23.34 -10.04
C GLU A 173 4.68 -22.56 -11.31
N THR A 174 4.33 -23.29 -12.37
CA THR A 174 3.65 -22.70 -13.51
C THR A 174 2.18 -22.56 -13.12
N THR A 175 1.75 -21.39 -12.67
CA THR A 175 0.33 -21.13 -12.45
C THR A 175 -0.36 -21.05 -13.79
N SER A 176 -1.01 -22.16 -14.18
CA SER A 176 -2.09 -22.11 -15.17
C SER A 176 -3.16 -21.15 -14.64
N PRO A 177 -3.63 -20.18 -15.42
CA PRO A 177 -4.65 -19.25 -14.94
C PRO A 177 -5.91 -20.02 -14.57
N SER A 178 -6.31 -19.97 -13.30
CA SER A 178 -7.64 -20.39 -12.88
C SER A 178 -8.62 -19.30 -13.33
N PRO A 179 -9.69 -19.64 -14.07
CA PRO A 179 -10.66 -18.64 -14.49
C PRO A 179 -11.32 -18.02 -13.25
N SER A 180 -11.36 -16.69 -13.23
CA SER A 180 -12.12 -15.90 -12.27
C SER A 180 -13.61 -16.23 -12.41
N GLU A 181 -14.25 -16.71 -11.34
CA GLU A 181 -15.70 -16.90 -11.33
C GLU A 181 -16.37 -15.54 -11.51
N THR A 182 -16.89 -15.31 -12.71
CA THR A 182 -17.80 -14.19 -12.98
C THR A 182 -19.10 -14.51 -12.26
N ASP A 183 -19.36 -13.82 -11.15
CA ASP A 183 -20.65 -13.78 -10.46
C ASP A 183 -21.74 -13.25 -11.40
N THR A 184 -22.28 -14.14 -12.23
CA THR A 184 -23.49 -13.89 -12.99
C THR A 184 -24.64 -14.01 -12.01
N LYS A 185 -25.15 -12.87 -11.52
CA LYS A 185 -26.41 -12.77 -10.77
C LYS A 185 -27.54 -13.41 -11.58
N THR A 186 -27.76 -14.70 -11.36
CA THR A 186 -28.96 -15.41 -11.79
C THR A 186 -30.07 -14.98 -10.83
N LYS A 187 -31.07 -14.25 -11.33
CA LYS A 187 -32.28 -13.98 -10.55
C LYS A 187 -33.03 -15.29 -10.31
N THR A 188 -32.97 -15.78 -9.08
CA THR A 188 -33.84 -16.86 -8.59
C THR A 188 -35.27 -16.35 -8.43
N PRO A 189 -36.31 -17.09 -8.87
CA PRO A 189 -37.70 -16.70 -8.68
C PRO A 189 -38.07 -16.58 -7.20
N ALA A 190 -38.88 -15.59 -6.88
CA ALA A 190 -39.45 -15.42 -5.55
C ALA A 190 -40.47 -16.53 -5.26
N GLY A 191 -40.19 -17.32 -4.23
CA GLY A 191 -41.19 -18.19 -3.59
C GLY A 191 -40.73 -19.63 -3.43
N ALA A 192 -40.23 -19.97 -2.24
CA ALA A 192 -40.53 -21.23 -1.57
C ALA A 192 -40.00 -21.23 -0.14
N ALA A 193 -40.91 -21.49 0.80
CA ALA A 193 -40.74 -22.08 2.12
C ALA A 193 -39.78 -21.40 3.11
N ASP A 194 -40.41 -20.54 3.92
CA ASP A 194 -40.14 -20.41 5.34
C ASP A 194 -40.25 -21.80 6.03
N THR A 195 -39.11 -22.38 6.44
CA THR A 195 -39.05 -23.39 7.51
C THR A 195 -37.75 -23.23 8.28
N GLY A 196 -37.87 -22.82 9.55
CA GLY A 196 -36.76 -22.63 10.47
C GLY A 196 -36.03 -23.91 10.89
N GLY A 197 -34.80 -23.68 11.36
CA GLY A 197 -33.91 -24.55 12.11
C GLY A 197 -32.59 -23.79 12.23
N GLY A 198 -32.08 -23.36 13.39
CA GLY A 198 -32.13 -23.99 14.70
C GLY A 198 -30.91 -24.91 14.84
N GLY A 199 -29.81 -24.38 15.37
CA GLY A 199 -28.57 -25.11 15.70
C GLY A 199 -27.36 -24.63 14.88
N GLU A 200 -26.14 -24.49 15.39
CA GLU A 200 -25.56 -24.78 16.70
C GLU A 200 -24.37 -23.83 16.88
N ALA A 201 -24.32 -23.10 17.98
CA ALA A 201 -23.14 -22.37 18.38
C ALA A 201 -22.06 -23.39 18.76
N GLY A 202 -21.03 -23.51 17.92
CA GLY A 202 -19.90 -24.40 18.17
C GLY A 202 -19.13 -24.04 19.45
N PRO A 203 -18.42 -25.01 20.09
CA PRO A 203 -17.89 -24.88 21.45
C PRO A 203 -16.76 -23.85 21.66
N ASP A 204 -16.23 -23.24 20.60
CA ASP A 204 -14.93 -22.57 20.66
C ASP A 204 -14.99 -21.04 20.80
N GLY A 205 -16.18 -20.46 20.97
CA GLY A 205 -16.35 -19.02 21.20
C GLY A 205 -16.01 -18.56 22.64
N ARG A 206 -15.93 -19.47 23.61
CA ARG A 206 -15.78 -19.11 25.04
C ARG A 206 -14.33 -19.03 25.51
N VAL A 207 -13.36 -19.53 24.74
CA VAL A 207 -11.94 -19.48 25.13
C VAL A 207 -11.32 -18.11 24.84
N LEU A 208 -11.76 -17.40 23.80
CA LEU A 208 -11.19 -16.10 23.43
C LEU A 208 -11.62 -14.94 24.36
N VAL A 209 -12.78 -15.04 25.01
CA VAL A 209 -13.23 -14.01 25.98
C VAL A 209 -12.52 -14.14 27.35
N GLY A 210 -12.03 -15.35 27.68
CA GLY A 210 -11.36 -15.61 28.96
C GLY A 210 -9.96 -14.97 29.08
N VAL A 211 -9.16 -15.01 28.02
CA VAL A 211 -7.76 -14.52 28.05
C VAL A 211 -7.68 -12.99 28.06
N GLY A 212 -8.59 -12.30 27.35
CA GLY A 212 -8.62 -10.83 27.32
C GLY A 212 -8.93 -10.19 28.69
N SER A 213 -9.73 -10.86 29.52
CA SER A 213 -10.14 -10.33 30.84
C SER A 213 -9.01 -10.35 31.89
N LEU A 214 -8.00 -11.21 31.73
CA LEU A 214 -6.87 -11.32 32.67
C LEU A 214 -5.82 -10.21 32.47
N LEU A 215 -5.70 -9.66 31.26
CA LEU A 215 -4.76 -8.56 30.96
C LEU A 215 -5.23 -7.19 31.48
N VAL A 216 -6.56 -6.96 31.60
CA VAL A 216 -7.10 -5.69 32.10
C VAL A 216 -6.96 -5.55 33.63
N LEU A 217 -6.97 -6.65 34.39
CA LEU A 217 -6.77 -6.61 35.84
C LEU A 217 -5.31 -6.37 36.26
N ALA A 218 -4.33 -6.75 35.42
CA ALA A 218 -2.91 -6.55 35.71
C ALA A 218 -2.44 -5.09 35.56
N SER A 219 -3.13 -4.26 34.76
CA SER A 219 -2.76 -2.84 34.59
C SER A 219 -3.29 -1.94 35.72
N ALA A 220 -4.31 -2.37 36.46
CA ALA A 220 -4.87 -1.62 37.58
C ALA A 220 -3.99 -1.62 38.84
N THR A 221 -3.24 -2.70 39.10
CA THR A 221 -2.36 -2.80 40.30
C THR A 221 -1.10 -1.93 40.20
N GLY A 222 -0.54 -1.74 38.99
CA GLY A 222 0.61 -0.86 38.77
C GLY A 222 0.33 0.62 39.07
N LEU A 223 -0.90 1.08 38.79
CA LEU A 223 -1.29 2.48 38.98
C LEU A 223 -1.49 2.84 40.46
N VAL A 224 -1.97 1.89 41.28
CA VAL A 224 -2.19 2.08 42.73
C VAL A 224 -0.86 2.15 43.49
N LEU A 225 0.16 1.38 43.08
CA LEU A 225 1.48 1.42 43.70
C LEU A 225 2.23 2.74 43.41
N ARG A 226 2.00 3.36 42.24
CA ARG A 226 2.61 4.66 41.91
C ARG A 226 2.03 5.82 42.72
N ARG A 227 0.75 5.78 43.07
CA ARG A 227 0.11 6.81 43.92
C ARG A 227 0.60 6.79 45.37
N ARG A 228 0.98 5.63 45.92
CA ARG A 228 1.46 5.54 47.31
C ARG A 228 2.88 6.08 47.52
N ARG A 229 3.74 6.12 46.48
CA ARG A 229 5.08 6.72 46.59
C ARG A 229 5.10 8.24 46.61
N VAL A 230 4.03 8.91 46.16
CA VAL A 230 3.95 10.38 46.13
C VAL A 230 3.49 10.95 47.48
N VAL A 231 2.81 10.16 48.32
CA VAL A 231 2.28 10.62 49.61
C VAL A 231 3.26 10.40 50.77
N ALA A 232 4.24 9.50 50.64
CA ALA A 232 5.22 9.18 51.68
C ALA A 232 6.54 10.01 51.58
N GLY A 233 6.51 11.12 50.83
CA GLY A 233 7.66 12.00 50.59
C GLY A 233 7.44 13.44 51.07
N LEU A 234 6.70 13.61 52.16
CA LEU A 234 6.57 14.84 52.95
C LEU A 234 6.77 14.49 54.43
#